data_AF-G2FQ83-F1
#
_entry.id   AF-G2FQ83-F1
#
_cell.length_a   1.000
_cell.length_b   1.000
_cell.length_c   1.000
_cell.angle_alpha   90.00
_cell.angle_beta   90.00
_cell.angle_gamma   90.00
#
_symmetry.space_group_name_H-M   'P 1'
#
loop_
_entity.id
_entity.type
_entity.pdbx_description
1 polymer ?
#
loop_
_entity_poly.entity_id
_entity_poly.type
_entity_poly.pdbx_seq_one_letter_code
_entity_poly.pdbx_strand_id
1 'polypeptide(L)' 'MKQVSNGRIKMGPGTLYGVLSRLQKDGLIAILNDDGRRKTYTISEDVVKMAEARLN' A
#
# COMPACT_ATOMS: atom_id res chain seq x y z
N MET A 1 0.71 -13.02 4.30
CA MET A 1 1.21 -11.81 5.01
C MET A 1 2.45 -12.05 5.87
N LYS A 2 2.58 -13.18 6.57
CA LYS A 2 3.74 -13.51 7.42
C LYS A 2 5.11 -13.37 6.73
N GLN A 3 5.22 -13.77 5.46
CA GLN A 3 6.49 -13.69 4.71
C GLN A 3 6.86 -12.25 4.34
N VAL A 4 5.89 -11.44 3.91
CA VAL A 4 6.11 -10.03 3.52
C VAL A 4 6.38 -9.14 4.74
N SER A 5 5.71 -9.40 5.86
CA SER A 5 5.90 -8.62 7.10
C SER A 5 7.04 -9.12 7.98
N ASN A 6 7.72 -10.21 7.59
CA ASN A 6 8.66 -10.95 8.44
C ASN A 6 8.08 -11.26 9.83
N GLY A 7 6.82 -11.68 9.88
CA GLY A 7 6.10 -11.98 11.12
C GLY A 7 5.68 -10.79 11.98
N ARG A 8 6.14 -9.56 11.69
CA ARG A 8 5.82 -8.35 12.49
C ARG A 8 4.35 -7.95 12.43
N ILE A 9 3.66 -8.34 11.37
CA ILE A 9 2.25 -8.01 11.16
C ILE A 9 1.44 -9.29 11.01
N LYS A 10 0.55 -9.54 11.99
CA LYS A 10 -0.51 -10.56 11.93
C LYS A 10 -1.83 -9.87 11.54
N MET A 11 -2.13 -9.85 10.25
CA MET A 11 -3.41 -9.38 9.72
C MET A 11 -4.04 -10.51 8.89
N GLY A 12 -5.35 -10.70 9.08
CA GLY A 12 -6.14 -11.57 8.20
C GLY A 12 -6.32 -10.94 6.82
N PRO A 13 -6.75 -11.72 5.80
CA PRO A 13 -6.96 -11.22 4.44
C PRO A 13 -7.92 -10.01 4.41
N GLY A 14 -9.03 -10.06 5.15
CA GLY A 14 -10.00 -8.96 5.22
C GLY A 14 -9.40 -7.65 5.74
N THR A 15 -8.58 -7.72 6.79
CA THR A 15 -7.88 -6.54 7.33
C THR A 15 -6.88 -5.97 6.33
N LEU A 16 -6.14 -6.83 5.64
CA LEU A 16 -5.20 -6.40 4.59
C LEU A 16 -5.93 -5.66 3.47
N TYR A 17 -7.03 -6.22 2.96
CA TYR A 17 -7.82 -5.57 1.92
C TYR A 17 -8.46 -4.26 2.40
N GLY A 18 -8.90 -4.20 3.66
CA GLY A 18 -9.39 -2.97 4.28
C GLY A 18 -8.33 -1.87 4.32
N VAL A 19 -7.10 -2.21 4.70
CA VAL A 19 -5.96 -1.26 4.70
C VAL A 19 -5.65 -0.78 3.28
N LEU A 20 -5.53 -1.69 2.31
CA LEU A 20 -5.26 -1.31 0.92
C LEU A 20 -6.35 -0.39 0.34
N SER A 21 -7.62 -0.71 0.60
CA SER A 21 -8.76 0.10 0.14
C SER A 21 -8.74 1.50 0.76
N ARG A 22 -8.40 1.60 2.06
CA ARG A 22 -8.26 2.89 2.74
C ARG A 22 -7.07 3.70 2.20
N LEU A 23 -5.90 3.09 2.05
CA LEU A 23 -4.71 3.76 1.50
C LEU A 23 -4.97 4.30 0.09
N GLN A 24 -5.70 3.56 -0.74
CA GLN A 24 -6.09 4.01 -2.07
C GLN A 24 -7.10 5.16 -2.01
N LYS A 25 -8.12 5.07 -1.14
CA LYS A 25 -9.10 6.14 -0.93
C LYS A 25 -8.45 7.44 -0.44
N ASP A 26 -7.45 7.32 0.43
CA ASP A 26 -6.71 8.44 1.01
C ASP A 26 -5.64 8.99 0.03
N GLY A 27 -5.54 8.45 -1.20
CA GLY A 27 -4.62 8.92 -2.23
C GLY A 27 -3.15 8.57 -2.00
N LEU A 28 -2.86 7.67 -1.06
CA LEU A 28 -1.50 7.31 -0.66
C LEU A 28 -0.87 6.26 -1.58
N ILE A 29 -1.70 5.42 -2.20
CA ILE A 29 -1.29 4.43 -3.20
C ILE A 29 -2.26 4.44 -4.39
N ALA A 30 -1.78 4.03 -5.57
CA ALA A 30 -2.57 3.86 -6.77
C ALA A 30 -2.40 2.46 -7.36
N ILE A 31 -3.40 1.95 -8.07
CA ILE A 31 -3.28 0.69 -8.83
C ILE A 31 -2.39 0.96 -10.04
N LEU A 32 -1.28 0.24 -10.12
CA LEU A 32 -0.38 0.26 -11.26
C LEU A 32 -0.78 -0.78 -12.32
N ASN A 33 -1.27 -1.95 -11.89
CA ASN A 33 -1.73 -3.01 -12.78
C ASN A 33 -2.80 -3.88 -12.11
N ASP A 34 -3.70 -4.44 -12.91
CA ASP A 34 -4.70 -5.43 -12.50
C ASP A 34 -4.84 -6.50 -13.60
N ASP A 35 -4.39 -7.71 -13.32
CA ASP A 35 -4.48 -8.85 -14.24
C ASP A 35 -5.75 -9.72 -14.00
N GLY A 36 -6.68 -9.24 -13.18
CA GLY A 36 -7.89 -9.97 -12.76
C GLY A 36 -7.65 -10.99 -11.65
N ARG A 37 -6.40 -11.41 -11.43
CA ARG A 37 -5.99 -12.28 -10.31
C ARG A 37 -5.24 -11.50 -9.23
N ARG A 38 -4.49 -10.48 -9.62
CA ARG A 38 -3.62 -9.68 -8.77
C ARG A 38 -3.66 -8.21 -9.17
N LYS A 39 -3.81 -7.37 -8.16
CA LYS A 39 -3.57 -5.93 -8.25
C LYS A 39 -2.16 -5.63 -7.74
N THR A 40 -1.45 -4.80 -8.48
CA THR A 40 -0.14 -4.25 -8.07
C THR A 40 -0.33 -2.77 -7.80
N TYR A 41 0.24 -2.28 -6.69
CA TYR A 41 0.10 -0.90 -6.25
C TYR A 41 1.43 -0.16 -6.30
N THR A 42 1.37 1.14 -6.58
CA THR A 42 2.48 2.08 -6.42
C THR A 42 2.16 3.10 -5.33
N ILE A 43 3.19 3.64 -4.68
CA ILE A 43 3.04 4.82 -3.81
C ILE A 43 2.75 6.04 -4.70
N SER A 44 1.89 6.94 -4.25
CA SER A 44 1.60 8.17 -5.00
C SER A 44 2.79 9.15 -4.98
N GLU A 45 2.95 9.91 -6.06
CA GLU A 45 4.04 10.89 -6.17
C GLU A 45 4.03 11.92 -5.04
N ASP A 46 2.84 12.34 -4.60
CA ASP A 46 2.69 13.34 -3.54
C ASP A 46 3.24 12.83 -2.21
N VAL A 47 3.04 11.54 -1.89
CA VAL A 47 3.61 10.92 -0.69
C VAL A 47 5.13 10.85 -0.76
N VAL A 48 5.68 10.56 -1.94
CA VAL A 48 7.14 10.53 -2.15
C VAL A 48 7.73 11.93 -1.97
N LYS A 49 7.16 12.96 -2.62
CA LYS A 49 7.59 14.36 -2.48
C LYS A 49 7.53 14.83 -1.02
N MET A 50 6.47 14.49 -0.30
CA MET A 50 6.30 14.83 1.12
C MET A 50 7.35 14.13 2.02
N ALA A 51 7.76 12.91 1.68
CA ALA A 51 8.80 12.20 2.42
C ALA A 51 10.18 12.80 2.16
N GLU A 52 10.51 13.13 0.90
CA GLU A 52 11.77 13.79 0.53
C GLU A 52 11.90 15.18 1.16
N ALA A 53 10.81 15.95 1.20
CA ALA A 53 10.79 17.26 1.84
C ALA A 53 11.05 17.23 3.36
N ARG A 54 10.82 16.08 4.02
CA ARG A 54 11.07 15.88 5.46
C ARG A 54 12.50 15.46 5.80
N LEU A 55 13.31 15.15 4.79
CA LEU A 55 14.71 14.74 4.94
C LEU A 55 15.70 15.91 4.70
N ASN A 56 15.19 17.09 4.38
CA ASN A 56 15.93 18.36 4.26
C ASN A 56 15.54 19.31 5.39
#